data_AF-A0A4Q0MJ17-F1
#
_entry.id   AF-A0A4Q0MJ17-F1
#
_cell.length_a   1.000
_cell.length_b   1.000
_cell.length_c   1.000
_cell.angle_alpha   90.00
_cell.angle_beta   90.00
_cell.angle_gamma   90.00
#
_symmetry.space_group_name_H-M   'P 1'
#
loop_
_entity.id
_entity.type
_entity.pdbx_description
1 polymer ?
#
loop_
_entity_poly.entity_id
_entity_poly.type
_entity_poly.pdbx_seq_one_letter_code
_entity_poly.pdbx_strand_id
1 'polypeptide(L)'
;MRRAAAISAATLALALGAMSPARALNEDVMRNVLSSVFLAQNFTAVCVKVDPDFAQEAGGKNGDASKVIAHMKDEILATMTREEAAPIVASAAGAARAVGLGMIRALSGGSAEEQVIRVKALCEETAKPIVRSVVENHDERHEFFEQMLKDARQGRG
;
A
#
# COMPACT_ATOMS: atom_id res chain seq x y z
N MET A 1 74.34 -10.75 25.45
CA MET A 1 73.27 -9.87 24.94
C MET A 1 72.88 -10.31 23.52
N ARG A 2 71.68 -10.87 23.31
CA ARG A 2 70.83 -10.80 22.10
C ARG A 2 69.74 -11.89 22.12
N ARG A 3 68.48 -11.43 22.19
CA ARG A 3 67.25 -11.87 21.47
C ARG A 3 66.80 -13.34 21.64
N ALA A 4 65.52 -13.68 21.74
CA ALA A 4 64.30 -13.02 21.33
C ALA A 4 63.12 -13.49 22.19
N ALA A 5 62.23 -12.57 22.56
CA ALA A 5 60.91 -12.89 23.09
C ALA A 5 60.04 -13.37 21.92
N ALA A 6 59.47 -14.57 22.03
CA ALA A 6 58.47 -15.07 21.09
C ALA A 6 57.13 -14.41 21.45
N ILE A 7 56.74 -13.40 20.67
CA ILE A 7 55.41 -12.79 20.74
C ILE A 7 54.48 -13.68 19.92
N SER A 8 53.69 -14.52 20.60
CA SER A 8 52.60 -15.27 19.98
C SER A 8 51.52 -14.30 19.51
N ALA A 9 51.35 -14.19 18.19
CA ALA A 9 50.30 -13.42 17.56
C ALA A 9 48.94 -14.11 17.80
N ALA A 10 48.09 -13.48 18.60
CA ALA A 10 46.68 -13.84 18.70
C ALA A 10 45.95 -13.30 17.46
N THR A 11 45.57 -14.18 16.55
CA THR A 11 44.71 -13.88 15.41
C THR A 11 43.28 -13.63 15.90
N LEU A 12 42.91 -12.36 16.08
CA LEU A 12 41.51 -11.96 16.20
C LEU A 12 40.84 -12.15 14.82
N ALA A 13 40.09 -13.24 14.67
CA ALA A 13 39.18 -13.41 13.54
C ALA A 13 38.00 -12.44 13.75
N LEU A 14 38.04 -11.28 13.09
CA LEU A 14 36.89 -10.40 12.97
C LEU A 14 35.76 -11.16 12.26
N ALA A 15 34.68 -11.43 12.98
CA ALA A 15 33.40 -11.80 12.40
C ALA A 15 32.90 -10.62 11.56
N LEU A 16 33.27 -10.62 10.28
CA LEU A 16 32.62 -9.82 9.25
C LEU A 16 31.17 -10.32 9.16
N GLY A 17 30.30 -9.72 9.97
CA GLY A 17 28.86 -9.80 9.74
C GLY A 17 28.62 -9.37 8.30
N ALA A 18 28.11 -10.28 7.48
CA ALA A 18 27.67 -9.99 6.13
C ALA A 18 26.53 -8.97 6.24
N MET A 19 26.88 -7.69 6.27
CA MET A 19 25.93 -6.62 6.06
C MET A 19 25.45 -6.81 4.63
N SER A 20 24.27 -7.41 4.50
CA SER A 20 23.55 -7.43 3.23
C SER A 20 23.48 -5.97 2.78
N PRO A 21 23.83 -5.66 1.52
CA PRO A 21 23.78 -4.29 1.05
C PRO A 21 22.36 -3.77 1.30
N ALA A 22 22.25 -2.68 2.07
CA ALA A 22 20.99 -2.00 2.27
C ALA A 22 20.44 -1.65 0.89
N ARG A 23 19.39 -2.36 0.48
CA ARG A 23 18.69 -2.05 -0.77
C ARG A 23 17.92 -0.77 -0.50
N ALA A 24 18.18 0.28 -1.27
CA ALA A 24 17.39 1.49 -1.17
C ALA A 24 15.99 1.16 -1.68
N LEU A 25 15.02 1.00 -0.80
CA LEU A 25 13.63 0.84 -1.18
C LEU A 25 13.13 2.14 -1.82
N ASN A 26 12.46 2.08 -2.97
CA ASN A 26 11.76 3.25 -3.52
C ASN A 26 10.45 3.46 -2.73
N GLU A 27 10.58 4.13 -1.59
CA GLU A 27 9.48 4.38 -0.66
C GLU A 27 8.35 5.21 -1.28
N ASP A 28 8.68 6.10 -2.22
CA ASP A 28 7.70 6.97 -2.89
C ASP A 28 6.75 6.16 -3.78
N VAL A 29 7.29 5.24 -4.60
CA VAL A 29 6.47 4.34 -5.42
C VAL A 29 5.56 3.49 -4.52
N MET A 30 6.12 2.87 -3.48
CA MET A 30 5.35 2.01 -2.58
C MET A 30 4.26 2.80 -1.84
N ARG A 31 4.56 4.02 -1.38
CA ARG A 31 3.58 4.92 -0.75
C ARG A 31 2.46 5.27 -1.72
N ASN A 32 2.78 5.64 -2.96
CA ASN A 32 1.77 6.06 -3.94
C ASN A 32 0.83 4.91 -4.31
N VAL A 33 1.38 3.71 -4.54
CA VAL A 33 0.59 2.51 -4.84
C VAL A 33 -0.31 2.17 -3.64
N LEU A 34 0.25 2.09 -2.43
CA LEU A 34 -0.54 1.82 -1.22
C LEU A 34 -1.59 2.89 -0.93
N SER A 35 -1.32 4.16 -1.25
CA SER A 35 -2.29 5.25 -1.03
C SER A 35 -3.55 5.03 -1.87
N SER A 36 -3.39 4.65 -3.14
CA SER A 36 -4.51 4.33 -4.03
C SER A 36 -5.29 3.11 -3.54
N VAL A 37 -4.59 2.08 -3.06
CA VAL A 37 -5.20 0.87 -2.49
C VAL A 37 -5.97 1.17 -1.20
N PHE A 38 -5.42 2.00 -0.31
CA PHE A 38 -6.11 2.43 0.91
C PHE A 38 -7.30 3.35 0.61
N LEU A 39 -7.20 4.20 -0.41
CA LEU A 39 -8.33 5.03 -0.83
C LEU A 39 -9.48 4.15 -1.35
N ALA A 40 -9.17 3.18 -2.22
CA ALA A 40 -10.14 2.20 -2.69
C ALA A 40 -10.75 1.41 -1.52
N GLN A 41 -9.93 0.99 -0.55
CA GLN A 41 -10.41 0.30 0.66
C GLN A 41 -11.41 1.16 1.45
N ASN A 42 -11.10 2.44 1.66
CA ASN A 42 -11.97 3.36 2.38
C ASN A 42 -13.30 3.58 1.64
N PHE A 43 -13.25 3.74 0.32
CA PHE A 43 -14.44 3.86 -0.51
C PHE A 43 -15.33 2.63 -0.44
N THR A 44 -14.75 1.45 -0.65
CA THR A 44 -15.51 0.20 -0.54
C THR A 44 -16.15 0.07 0.84
N ALA A 45 -15.42 0.37 1.92
CA ALA A 45 -15.94 0.28 3.28
C ALA A 45 -17.13 1.22 3.57
N VAL A 46 -17.13 2.43 2.97
CA VAL A 46 -18.24 3.39 3.10
C VAL A 46 -19.40 3.01 2.20
N CYS A 47 -19.14 2.71 0.93
CA CYS A 47 -20.18 2.56 -0.07
C CYS A 47 -20.99 1.27 0.09
N VAL A 48 -20.41 0.20 0.64
CA VAL A 48 -21.18 -1.00 1.01
C VAL A 48 -22.25 -0.75 2.09
N LYS A 49 -22.19 0.39 2.80
CA LYS A 49 -23.23 0.77 3.78
C LYS A 49 -24.45 1.42 3.13
N VAL A 50 -24.30 1.92 1.90
CA VAL A 50 -25.36 2.61 1.16
C VAL A 50 -25.88 1.73 0.01
N ASP A 51 -24.99 0.95 -0.60
CA ASP A 51 -25.25 0.00 -1.66
C ASP A 51 -24.53 -1.33 -1.34
N PRO A 52 -25.24 -2.36 -0.83
CA PRO A 52 -24.64 -3.65 -0.49
C PRO A 52 -23.95 -4.36 -1.65
N ASP A 53 -24.35 -4.08 -2.90
CA ASP A 53 -23.82 -4.73 -4.10
C ASP A 53 -22.54 -4.05 -4.61
N PHE A 54 -22.21 -2.86 -4.09
CA PHE A 54 -21.06 -2.04 -4.50
C PHE A 54 -19.76 -2.84 -4.61
N ALA A 55 -19.45 -3.67 -3.62
CA ALA A 55 -18.19 -4.42 -3.62
C ALA A 55 -18.13 -5.46 -4.75
N GLN A 56 -19.27 -6.08 -5.08
CA GLN A 56 -19.35 -7.02 -6.20
C GLN A 56 -19.25 -6.27 -7.53
N GLU A 57 -19.99 -5.17 -7.69
CA GLU A 57 -20.00 -4.39 -8.93
C GLU A 57 -18.66 -3.70 -9.24
N ALA A 58 -17.94 -3.28 -8.20
CA ALA A 58 -16.60 -2.71 -8.32
C ALA A 58 -15.49 -3.78 -8.28
N GLY A 59 -15.86 -5.05 -8.19
CA GLY A 59 -14.95 -6.18 -8.16
C GLY A 59 -14.31 -6.50 -9.51
N GLY A 60 -13.47 -7.54 -9.50
CA GLY A 60 -12.69 -7.98 -10.65
C GLY A 60 -12.86 -9.47 -10.92
N LYS A 61 -11.99 -10.03 -11.76
CA LYS A 61 -12.01 -11.45 -12.13
C LYS A 61 -11.74 -12.36 -10.91
N ASN A 62 -11.05 -11.82 -9.91
CA ASN A 62 -10.58 -12.54 -8.74
C ASN A 62 -11.50 -12.43 -7.50
N GLY A 63 -12.62 -11.72 -7.63
CA GLY A 63 -13.66 -11.59 -6.61
C GLY A 63 -14.12 -10.15 -6.40
N ASP A 64 -14.88 -9.92 -5.33
CA ASP A 64 -15.32 -8.58 -4.96
C ASP A 64 -14.13 -7.64 -4.66
N ALA A 65 -14.37 -6.34 -4.73
CA ALA A 65 -13.37 -5.31 -4.53
C ALA A 65 -12.67 -5.45 -3.17
N SER A 66 -13.38 -5.84 -2.10
CA SER A 66 -12.77 -5.97 -0.77
C SER A 66 -11.70 -7.06 -0.75
N LYS A 67 -11.98 -8.20 -1.38
CA LYS A 67 -11.06 -9.32 -1.50
C LYS A 67 -9.85 -8.95 -2.34
N VAL A 68 -10.04 -8.33 -3.51
CA VAL A 68 -8.93 -7.96 -4.39
C VAL A 68 -8.05 -6.91 -3.73
N ILE A 69 -8.63 -5.88 -3.11
CA ILE A 69 -7.88 -4.84 -2.39
C ILE A 69 -7.07 -5.43 -1.23
N ALA A 70 -7.63 -6.39 -0.47
CA ALA A 70 -6.90 -7.07 0.59
C ALA A 70 -5.69 -7.84 0.03
N HIS A 71 -5.89 -8.57 -1.06
CA HIS A 71 -4.83 -9.30 -1.74
C HIS A 71 -3.71 -8.37 -2.24
N MET A 72 -4.04 -7.26 -2.89
CA MET A 72 -3.05 -6.26 -3.33
C MET A 72 -2.18 -5.75 -2.18
N LYS A 73 -2.79 -5.49 -1.00
CA LYS A 73 -2.03 -5.06 0.18
C LYS A 73 -1.05 -6.13 0.63
N ASP A 74 -1.49 -7.39 0.68
CA ASP A 74 -0.64 -8.51 1.06
C ASP A 74 0.54 -8.64 0.10
N GLU A 75 0.31 -8.52 -1.21
CA GLU A 75 1.37 -8.61 -2.22
C GLU A 75 2.40 -7.48 -2.14
N ILE A 76 1.94 -6.24 -1.93
CA ILE A 76 2.83 -5.10 -1.77
C ILE A 76 3.74 -5.31 -0.55
N LEU A 77 3.15 -5.76 0.56
CA LEU A 77 3.82 -5.89 1.86
C LEU A 77 4.61 -7.19 2.04
N ALA A 78 4.35 -8.23 1.24
CA ALA A 78 4.88 -9.59 1.44
C ALA A 78 6.40 -9.69 1.56
N THR A 79 7.14 -8.76 0.96
CA THR A 79 8.61 -8.79 0.95
C THR A 79 9.25 -7.66 1.75
N MET A 80 8.45 -6.91 2.50
CA MET A 80 8.95 -5.86 3.39
C MET A 80 9.12 -6.43 4.79
N THR A 81 10.19 -6.02 5.46
CA THR A 81 10.27 -6.11 6.91
C THR A 81 9.22 -5.18 7.54
N ARG A 82 8.89 -5.43 8.81
CA ARG A 82 7.96 -4.57 9.54
C ARG A 82 8.48 -3.13 9.62
N GLU A 83 9.79 -2.99 9.79
CA GLU A 83 10.50 -1.72 9.92
C GLU A 83 10.41 -0.90 8.62
N GLU A 84 10.49 -1.55 7.46
CA GLU A 84 10.31 -0.91 6.15
C GLU A 84 8.83 -0.59 5.87
N ALA A 85 7.93 -1.53 6.17
CA ALA A 85 6.50 -1.40 5.87
C ALA A 85 5.80 -0.33 6.73
N ALA A 86 6.11 -0.25 8.01
CA ALA A 86 5.41 0.60 8.96
C ALA A 86 5.35 2.10 8.56
N PRO A 87 6.46 2.78 8.24
CA PRO A 87 6.42 4.19 7.84
C PRO A 87 5.67 4.39 6.52
N ILE A 88 5.83 3.48 5.55
CA ILE A 88 5.16 3.55 4.24
C ILE A 88 3.65 3.40 4.41
N VAL A 89 3.21 2.39 5.17
CA VAL A 89 1.80 2.14 5.46
C VAL A 89 1.19 3.33 6.19
N ALA A 90 1.86 3.85 7.22
CA ALA A 90 1.36 5.00 7.98
C ALA A 90 1.20 6.24 7.08
N SER A 91 2.19 6.52 6.23
CA SER A 91 2.16 7.63 5.29
C SER A 91 1.05 7.47 4.24
N ALA A 92 0.95 6.29 3.62
CA ALA A 92 -0.04 5.99 2.59
C ALA A 92 -1.48 6.02 3.13
N ALA A 93 -1.71 5.42 4.31
CA ALA A 93 -3.00 5.47 4.99
C ALA A 93 -3.35 6.91 5.40
N GLY A 94 -2.36 7.70 5.82
CA GLY A 94 -2.51 9.12 6.11
C GLY A 94 -2.98 9.93 4.90
N ALA A 95 -2.37 9.69 3.73
CA ALA A 95 -2.75 10.33 2.48
C ALA A 95 -4.19 9.94 2.07
N ALA A 96 -4.52 8.64 2.08
CA ALA A 96 -5.87 8.17 1.78
C ALA A 96 -6.92 8.75 2.74
N ARG A 97 -6.59 8.86 4.04
CA ARG A 97 -7.45 9.48 5.04
C ARG A 97 -7.66 10.97 4.78
N ALA A 98 -6.62 11.70 4.37
CA ALA A 98 -6.73 13.12 4.05
C ALA A 98 -7.71 13.35 2.89
N VAL A 99 -7.64 12.53 1.84
CA VAL A 99 -8.59 12.54 0.72
C VAL A 99 -10.01 12.25 1.21
N GLY A 100 -10.20 11.18 1.98
CA GLY A 100 -11.50 10.82 2.52
C GLY A 100 -12.13 11.91 3.40
N LEU A 101 -11.34 12.55 4.27
CA LEU A 101 -11.80 13.68 5.08
C LEU A 101 -12.16 14.90 4.24
N GLY A 102 -11.41 15.17 3.16
CA GLY A 102 -11.74 16.22 2.20
C GLY A 102 -13.11 15.99 1.56
N MET A 103 -13.39 14.75 1.17
CA MET A 103 -14.69 14.37 0.60
C MET A 103 -15.82 14.47 1.61
N ILE A 104 -15.65 13.96 2.83
CA ILE A 104 -16.65 14.10 3.90
C ILE A 104 -17.01 15.56 4.14
N ARG A 105 -16.01 16.45 4.17
CA ARG A 105 -16.24 17.90 4.30
C ARG A 105 -17.03 18.47 3.12
N ALA A 106 -16.71 18.06 1.90
CA ALA A 106 -17.45 18.48 0.70
C ALA A 106 -18.91 17.98 0.68
N LEU A 107 -19.20 16.86 1.34
CA LEU A 107 -20.55 16.30 1.46
C LEU A 107 -21.36 16.85 2.65
N SER A 108 -20.76 17.68 3.50
CA SER A 108 -21.38 18.18 4.75
C SER A 108 -22.45 19.26 4.50
N GLY A 109 -23.31 19.48 5.51
CA GLY A 109 -24.37 20.51 5.49
C GLY A 109 -25.77 19.95 5.18
N GLY A 110 -26.80 20.78 5.34
CA GLY A 110 -28.19 20.39 5.14
C GLY A 110 -28.69 19.31 6.12
N SER A 111 -29.84 18.73 5.79
CA SER A 111 -30.47 17.64 6.51
C SER A 111 -29.73 16.31 6.34
N ALA A 112 -30.03 15.34 7.20
CA ALA A 112 -29.47 13.99 7.12
C ALA A 112 -29.85 13.29 5.80
N GLU A 113 -31.07 13.51 5.29
CA GLU A 113 -31.54 12.93 4.04
C GLU A 113 -30.75 13.45 2.83
N GLU A 114 -30.50 14.76 2.78
CA GLU A 114 -29.64 15.36 1.74
C GLU A 114 -28.20 14.83 1.80
N GLN A 115 -27.67 14.58 3.01
CA GLN A 115 -26.35 13.97 3.17
C GLN A 115 -26.31 12.54 2.61
N VAL A 116 -27.34 11.73 2.88
CA VAL A 116 -27.44 10.36 2.34
C VAL A 116 -27.49 10.37 0.81
N ILE A 117 -28.28 11.26 0.20
CA ILE A 117 -28.35 11.42 -1.26
C ILE A 117 -26.97 11.72 -1.84
N ARG A 118 -26.23 12.66 -1.21
CA ARG A 118 -24.89 13.02 -1.67
C ARG A 118 -23.87 11.89 -1.50
N VAL A 119 -23.94 11.12 -0.41
CA VAL A 119 -23.07 9.95 -0.24
C VAL A 119 -23.38 8.90 -1.30
N LYS A 120 -24.67 8.67 -1.62
CA LYS A 120 -25.05 7.75 -2.69
C LYS A 120 -24.49 8.20 -4.05
N ALA A 121 -24.63 9.49 -4.38
CA ALA A 121 -24.05 10.06 -5.60
C ALA A 121 -22.53 9.92 -5.64
N LEU A 122 -21.82 10.19 -4.53
CA LEU A 122 -20.38 9.95 -4.43
C LEU A 122 -20.04 8.48 -4.73
N CYS A 123 -20.79 7.54 -4.16
CA CYS A 123 -20.54 6.12 -4.35
C CYS A 123 -20.70 5.71 -5.81
N GLU A 124 -21.76 6.14 -6.48
CA GLU A 124 -22.01 5.80 -7.89
C GLU A 124 -21.06 6.50 -8.85
N GLU A 125 -20.91 7.82 -8.73
CA GLU A 125 -20.29 8.64 -9.77
C GLU A 125 -18.76 8.75 -9.62
N THR A 126 -18.24 8.56 -8.40
CA THR A 126 -16.82 8.78 -8.09
C THR A 126 -16.17 7.50 -7.55
N ALA A 127 -16.73 6.92 -6.49
CA ALA A 127 -16.08 5.83 -5.78
C ALA A 127 -16.05 4.54 -6.62
N LYS A 128 -17.18 4.15 -7.22
CA LYS A 128 -17.30 2.92 -8.02
C LYS A 128 -16.30 2.90 -9.20
N PRO A 129 -16.18 3.96 -10.04
CA PRO A 129 -15.15 4.01 -11.08
C PRO A 129 -13.71 3.95 -10.56
N ILE A 130 -13.40 4.63 -9.44
CA ILE A 130 -12.05 4.62 -8.85
C ILE A 130 -11.69 3.23 -8.35
N VAL A 131 -12.57 2.61 -7.56
CA VAL A 131 -12.35 1.27 -7.00
C VAL A 131 -12.19 0.26 -8.13
N ARG A 132 -13.10 0.29 -9.11
CA ARG A 132 -13.05 -0.57 -10.28
C ARG A 132 -11.75 -0.41 -11.05
N SER A 133 -11.31 0.83 -11.29
CA SER A 133 -10.03 1.08 -11.96
C SER A 133 -8.83 0.53 -11.19
N VAL A 134 -8.81 0.63 -9.86
CA VAL A 134 -7.73 0.05 -9.04
C VAL A 134 -7.72 -1.48 -9.16
N VAL A 135 -8.90 -2.10 -9.08
CA VAL A 135 -9.07 -3.56 -9.19
C VAL A 135 -8.75 -4.08 -10.59
N GLU A 136 -9.28 -3.47 -11.64
CA GLU A 136 -9.03 -3.86 -13.03
C GLU A 136 -7.57 -3.67 -13.41
N ASN A 137 -6.94 -2.56 -12.99
CA ASN A 137 -5.52 -2.33 -13.25
C ASN A 137 -4.64 -3.41 -12.61
N HIS A 138 -5.02 -3.91 -11.44
CA HIS A 138 -4.34 -5.03 -10.81
C HIS A 138 -4.57 -6.33 -11.58
N ASP A 139 -5.83 -6.69 -11.85
CA ASP A 139 -6.19 -7.97 -12.47
C ASP A 139 -5.70 -8.08 -13.93
N GLU A 140 -5.73 -6.99 -14.70
CA GLU A 140 -5.35 -7.00 -16.11
C GLU A 140 -3.86 -6.79 -16.36
N ARG A 141 -3.18 -6.11 -15.44
CA ARG A 141 -1.76 -5.76 -15.58
C ARG A 141 -0.95 -6.29 -14.41
N HIS A 142 -1.32 -7.47 -13.92
CA HIS A 142 -0.71 -8.10 -12.76
C HIS A 142 0.81 -8.28 -12.93
N GLU A 143 1.27 -8.77 -14.09
CA GLU A 143 2.71 -8.91 -14.36
C GLU A 143 3.46 -7.57 -14.31
N PHE A 144 2.85 -6.50 -14.82
CA PHE A 144 3.42 -5.16 -14.74
C PHE A 144 3.44 -4.65 -13.29
N PHE A 145 2.39 -4.93 -12.53
CA PHE A 145 2.30 -4.61 -11.11
C PHE A 145 3.40 -5.33 -10.31
N GLU A 146 3.57 -6.63 -10.50
CA GLU A 146 4.65 -7.42 -9.88
C GLU A 146 6.04 -6.87 -10.22
N GLN A 147 6.25 -6.54 -11.51
CA GLN A 147 7.52 -5.99 -11.97
C GLN A 147 7.80 -4.59 -11.38
N MET A 148 6.79 -3.72 -11.32
CA MET A 148 6.88 -2.42 -10.65
C MET A 148 7.25 -2.58 -9.17
N LEU A 149 6.59 -3.49 -8.44
CA LEU A 149 6.92 -3.76 -7.04
C LEU A 149 8.35 -4.29 -6.90
N LYS A 150 8.77 -5.19 -7.79
CA LYS A 150 10.12 -5.74 -7.83
C LYS A 150 11.17 -4.65 -8.06
N ASP A 151 10.92 -3.71 -8.96
CA ASP A 151 11.82 -2.60 -9.24
C ASP A 151 11.89 -1.63 -8.06
N ALA A 152 10.74 -1.27 -7.47
CA ALA A 152 10.69 -0.42 -6.28
C ALA A 152 11.47 -1.04 -5.10
N ARG A 153 11.41 -2.35 -4.92
CA ARG A 153 12.20 -3.10 -3.91
C ARG A 153 13.70 -3.10 -4.18
N GLN A 154 14.11 -2.90 -5.43
CA GLN A 154 15.52 -2.79 -5.83
C GLN A 154 16.02 -1.34 -5.85
N GLY A 155 15.17 -0.37 -5.50
CA GLY A 155 15.50 1.05 -5.59
C GLY A 155 15.52 1.59 -7.01
N ARG A 156 14.88 0.88 -7.93
CA ARG A 156 14.73 1.25 -9.32
C ARG A 156 13.33 1.79 -9.50
N GLY A 157 13.20 3.02 -10.00
CA GLY A 157 11.92 3.67 -10.22
C GLY A 157 12.11 5.13 -10.55
#